data_AF-A0AAD8BH82-F1
#
_entry.id   AF-A0AAD8BH82-F1
#
_cell.length_a   1.000
_cell.length_b   1.000
_cell.length_c   1.000
_cell.angle_alpha   90.00
_cell.angle_beta   90.00
_cell.angle_gamma   90.00
#
_symmetry.space_group_name_H-M   'P 1'
#
loop_
_entity.id
_entity.type
_entity.pdbx_description
1 polymer ?
#
loop_
_entity_poly.entity_id
_entity_poly.type
_entity_poly.pdbx_seq_one_letter_code
_entity_poly.pdbx_strand_id
1 'polypeptide(L)'
;MDGRRKLKAFICLLMVNFIQCRTYRFREQQELLDYSTYHKCLGKQLDIYFILDASTSIYSEHFERIQEFVRHIVTKLSIGDRSTRIVGMLTYSDDVQSTPPPLQLKTIGSKMTIVDWISLDNLPHMKGKTETYKAIRYVRLLQDSEFRKEAQNVMIILTDGGSHQPEMTAGEAELARRKGFLIYVIGVGIYLEPNEWTLIASDPDSEYVFNVSKSSQPLLPVVNSFLDSLCGASLALCNVHNAANLYFIAGPGGASRAYHLIDTFAADTMVTSQGLLRVGYIFDHCNCIDKPLARAETYCGKHKYTECLQYPASSKTYQTLLKKARDYASRPRMFRSQVNQAAVLFVDEESIIENWY
;
A
#
# COMPACT_ATOMS: atom_id res chain seq x y z
N MET A 1 28.34 -7.89 15.71
CA MET A 1 28.49 -6.48 15.29
C MET A 1 27.92 -6.35 13.88
N ASP A 2 26.65 -5.99 13.74
CA ASP A 2 26.05 -5.59 12.46
C ASP A 2 25.38 -4.23 12.72
N GLY A 3 26.17 -3.16 12.62
CA GLY A 3 25.79 -1.78 12.92
C GLY A 3 24.98 -1.15 11.78
N ARG A 4 23.80 -1.70 11.46
CA ARG A 4 22.90 -1.06 10.49
C ARG A 4 22.28 0.18 11.13
N ARG A 5 22.85 1.35 10.80
CA ARG A 5 22.29 2.68 11.12
C ARG A 5 20.81 2.74 10.76
N LYS A 6 19.91 3.26 11.59
CA LYS A 6 18.47 3.37 11.27
C LYS A 6 18.13 4.79 10.79
N LEU A 7 17.26 4.90 9.80
CA LEU A 7 16.81 6.18 9.24
C LEU A 7 15.55 6.65 9.98
N LYS A 8 15.49 7.92 10.39
CA LYS A 8 14.29 8.57 10.93
C LYS A 8 13.78 9.65 9.98
N ALA A 9 12.47 9.76 9.83
CA ALA A 9 11.82 10.78 9.02
C ALA A 9 11.09 11.80 9.90
N PHE A 10 11.20 13.07 9.52
CA PHE A 10 10.52 14.20 10.15
C PHE A 10 9.69 14.93 9.10
N ILE A 11 8.47 15.31 9.45
CA ILE A 11 7.63 16.16 8.60
C ILE A 11 7.84 17.60 9.05
N CYS A 12 8.35 18.43 8.15
CA CYS A 12 8.63 19.84 8.36
C CYS A 12 7.66 20.69 7.55
N LEU A 13 6.87 21.53 8.23
CA LEU A 13 6.09 22.58 7.60
C LEU A 13 7.01 23.77 7.34
N LEU A 14 7.18 24.13 6.07
CA LEU A 14 7.98 25.27 5.64
C LEU A 14 7.09 26.51 5.62
N MET A 15 7.17 27.33 6.66
CA MET A 15 6.51 28.64 6.71
C MET A 15 7.53 29.72 6.33
N VAL A 16 7.04 30.86 5.85
CA VAL A 16 7.89 31.97 5.38
C VAL A 16 8.91 32.42 6.43
N ASN A 17 8.54 32.41 7.71
CA ASN A 17 9.35 32.96 8.80
C ASN A 17 9.91 31.90 9.77
N PHE A 18 9.43 30.65 9.74
CA PHE A 18 9.90 29.59 10.64
C PHE A 18 9.67 28.20 10.03
N ILE A 19 10.42 27.20 10.51
CA ILE A 19 10.23 25.80 10.12
C ILE A 19 9.75 25.06 11.36
N GLN A 20 8.67 24.29 11.23
CA GLN A 20 8.19 23.43 12.31
C GLN A 20 8.31 21.97 11.87
N CYS A 21 9.23 21.23 12.48
CA CYS A 21 9.40 19.80 12.26
C CYS A 21 8.75 18.98 13.38
N ARG A 22 7.99 17.94 13.02
CA ARG A 22 7.45 16.97 13.97
C ARG A 22 8.03 15.58 13.68
N THR A 23 8.39 14.87 14.75
CA THR A 23 8.73 13.44 14.68
C THR A 23 7.49 12.65 14.33
N TYR A 24 7.58 11.80 13.30
CA TYR A 24 6.53 10.81 13.05
C TYR A 24 6.96 9.51 13.73
N ARG A 25 6.35 9.18 14.87
CA ARG A 25 6.42 7.83 15.42
C ARG A 25 5.25 7.05 14.85
N PHE A 26 5.54 5.95 14.16
CA PHE A 26 4.51 4.92 13.93
C PHE A 26 4.01 4.49 15.30
N ARG A 27 2.74 4.77 15.58
CA ARG A 27 2.11 4.42 16.86
C ARG A 27 1.50 3.04 16.65
N GLU A 28 2.16 2.00 17.15
CA GLU A 28 1.47 0.75 17.47
C GLU A 28 0.48 1.09 18.60
N GLN A 29 -0.79 1.31 18.25
CA GLN A 29 -1.86 1.36 19.24
C GLN A 29 -2.51 -0.01 19.31
N GLN A 30 -2.18 -0.73 20.38
CA GLN A 30 -2.92 -1.88 20.85
C GLN A 30 -4.02 -1.42 21.83
N GLU A 31 -5.16 -2.11 21.74
CA GLU A 31 -6.33 -2.12 22.64
C GLU A 31 -7.41 -1.03 22.50
N LEU A 32 -8.38 -1.33 21.63
CA LEU A 32 -9.85 -1.33 21.84
C LEU A 32 -10.48 -2.04 20.62
N LEU A 33 -10.23 -3.36 20.55
CA LEU A 33 -10.45 -4.20 19.37
C LEU A 33 -11.91 -4.68 19.26
N ASP A 34 -12.84 -3.77 19.03
CA ASP A 34 -14.06 -4.12 18.28
C ASP A 34 -14.80 -2.88 17.75
N TYR A 35 -14.81 -1.80 18.53
CA TYR A 35 -15.50 -0.56 18.15
C TYR A 35 -14.67 0.32 17.18
N SER A 36 -13.34 0.30 17.31
CA SER A 36 -12.40 1.12 16.53
C SER A 36 -12.33 0.73 15.04
N THR A 37 -12.23 -0.56 14.74
CA THR A 37 -12.04 -1.05 13.36
C THR A 37 -13.27 -0.81 12.48
N TYR A 38 -14.49 -0.96 13.04
CA TYR A 38 -15.73 -0.57 12.36
C TYR A 38 -15.70 0.91 11.94
N HIS A 39 -15.21 1.78 12.84
CA HIS A 39 -15.09 3.21 12.58
C HIS A 39 -14.01 3.57 11.54
N LYS A 40 -12.93 2.80 11.39
CA LYS A 40 -11.84 3.10 10.43
C LYS A 40 -12.28 2.98 8.97
N CYS A 41 -13.20 2.06 8.66
CA CYS A 41 -13.73 1.92 7.31
C CYS A 41 -14.91 2.87 7.01
N LEU A 42 -15.43 3.59 8.00
CA LEU A 42 -16.53 4.54 7.77
C LEU A 42 -16.09 5.68 6.86
N GLY A 43 -16.93 5.98 5.86
CA GLY A 43 -16.66 7.03 4.88
C GLY A 43 -15.68 6.65 3.77
N LYS A 44 -15.08 5.45 3.82
CA LYS A 44 -14.26 4.94 2.72
C LYS A 44 -15.13 4.27 1.67
N GLN A 45 -14.87 4.62 0.40
CA GLN A 45 -15.46 3.95 -0.75
C GLN A 45 -14.47 2.92 -1.26
N LEU A 46 -14.71 1.67 -0.89
CA LEU A 46 -13.93 0.50 -1.33
C LEU A 46 -14.82 -0.36 -2.22
N ASP A 47 -14.26 -0.87 -3.31
CA ASP A 47 -14.89 -1.87 -4.16
C ASP A 47 -14.04 -3.14 -4.09
N ILE A 48 -14.53 -4.12 -3.33
CA ILE A 48 -13.77 -5.31 -2.93
C ILE A 48 -14.20 -6.52 -3.77
N TYR A 49 -13.25 -7.24 -4.34
CA TYR A 49 -13.47 -8.52 -4.99
C TYR A 49 -12.69 -9.62 -4.27
N PHE A 50 -13.39 -10.65 -3.80
CA PHE A 50 -12.77 -11.81 -3.15
C PHE A 50 -12.42 -12.88 -4.20
N ILE A 51 -11.19 -13.37 -4.15
CA ILE A 51 -10.65 -14.41 -5.01
C ILE A 51 -10.22 -15.56 -4.11
N LEU A 52 -10.95 -16.67 -4.15
CA LEU A 52 -10.76 -17.80 -3.24
C LEU A 52 -10.13 -18.96 -4.01
N ASP A 53 -8.95 -19.39 -3.56
CA ASP A 53 -8.35 -20.60 -4.07
C ASP A 53 -9.17 -21.81 -3.59
N ALA A 54 -9.54 -22.67 -4.54
CA ALA A 54 -10.27 -23.92 -4.33
C ALA A 54 -9.50 -25.10 -4.94
N SER A 55 -8.18 -24.98 -5.07
CA SER A 55 -7.30 -26.00 -5.63
C SER A 55 -7.14 -27.22 -4.71
N THR A 56 -6.42 -28.23 -5.22
CA THR A 56 -6.20 -29.50 -4.50
C THR A 56 -5.34 -29.35 -3.25
N SER A 57 -4.39 -28.41 -3.25
CA SER A 57 -3.49 -28.18 -2.11
C SER A 57 -4.27 -27.82 -0.85
N ILE A 58 -5.36 -27.07 -1.03
CA ILE A 58 -6.23 -26.68 0.07
C ILE A 58 -6.95 -27.91 0.60
N TYR A 59 -6.77 -28.21 1.88
CA TYR A 59 -7.58 -29.19 2.59
C TYR A 59 -8.98 -28.62 2.86
N SER A 60 -10.00 -29.48 2.91
CA SER A 60 -11.39 -29.04 3.09
C SER A 60 -11.58 -28.20 4.36
N GLU A 61 -10.90 -28.55 5.45
CA GLU A 61 -10.91 -27.76 6.70
C GLU A 61 -10.30 -26.36 6.54
N HIS A 62 -9.32 -26.17 5.65
CA HIS A 62 -8.73 -24.86 5.36
C HIS A 62 -9.62 -24.05 4.42
N PHE A 63 -10.34 -24.72 3.52
CA PHE A 63 -11.29 -24.07 2.62
C PHE A 63 -12.53 -23.55 3.38
N GLU A 64 -13.09 -24.32 4.32
CA GLU A 64 -14.14 -23.83 5.23
C GLU A 64 -13.67 -22.61 6.03
N ARG A 65 -12.40 -22.61 6.42
CA ARG A 65 -11.77 -21.51 7.15
C ARG A 65 -11.57 -20.26 6.30
N ILE A 66 -11.29 -20.40 5.00
CA ILE A 66 -11.33 -19.30 4.01
C ILE A 66 -12.73 -18.68 4.01
N GLN A 67 -13.78 -19.50 3.90
CA GLN A 67 -15.16 -19.02 3.89
C GLN A 67 -15.54 -18.30 5.19
N GLU A 68 -15.15 -18.85 6.35
CA GLU A 68 -15.38 -18.22 7.65
C GLU A 68 -14.63 -16.88 7.78
N PHE A 69 -13.39 -16.81 7.33
CA PHE A 69 -12.60 -15.59 7.33
C PHE A 69 -13.25 -14.48 6.49
N VAL A 70 -13.75 -14.82 5.29
CA VAL A 70 -14.49 -13.88 4.44
C VAL A 70 -15.80 -13.44 5.11
N ARG A 71 -16.56 -14.35 5.73
CA ARG A 71 -17.77 -14.00 6.50
C ARG A 71 -17.49 -13.01 7.61
N HIS A 72 -16.40 -13.20 8.37
CA HIS A 72 -16.01 -12.26 9.43
C HIS A 72 -15.65 -10.87 8.90
N ILE A 73 -14.92 -10.79 7.78
CA ILE A 73 -14.62 -9.51 7.12
C ILE A 73 -15.91 -8.80 6.70
N VAL A 74 -16.76 -9.48 5.92
CA VAL A 74 -18.01 -8.91 5.40
C VAL A 74 -18.92 -8.44 6.54
N THR A 75 -18.97 -9.18 7.64
CA THR A 75 -19.76 -8.83 8.82
C THR A 75 -19.30 -7.51 9.44
N LYS A 76 -17.98 -7.26 9.50
CA LYS A 76 -17.38 -6.08 10.14
C LYS A 76 -17.31 -4.85 9.21
N LEU A 77 -17.39 -5.01 7.90
CA LEU A 77 -17.37 -3.90 6.95
C LEU A 77 -18.67 -3.08 6.94
N SER A 78 -18.58 -1.78 6.67
CA SER A 78 -19.76 -0.92 6.46
C SER A 78 -20.19 -0.97 4.99
N ILE A 79 -21.08 -1.92 4.67
CA ILE A 79 -21.51 -2.20 3.29
C ILE A 79 -22.64 -1.27 2.86
N GLY A 80 -22.49 -0.63 1.71
CA GLY A 80 -23.50 0.24 1.13
C GLY A 80 -23.05 0.97 -0.13
N ASP A 81 -24.01 1.52 -0.86
CA ASP A 81 -23.76 2.12 -2.17
C ASP A 81 -22.82 3.33 -2.13
N ARG A 82 -22.74 4.03 -1.01
CA ARG A 82 -21.85 5.19 -0.81
C ARG A 82 -20.71 4.91 0.16
N SER A 83 -20.51 3.65 0.54
CA SER A 83 -19.44 3.19 1.43
C SER A 83 -18.70 2.03 0.77
N THR A 84 -18.29 1.02 1.52
CA THR A 84 -17.69 -0.19 0.96
C THR A 84 -18.74 -1.00 0.21
N ARG A 85 -18.41 -1.44 -1.00
CA ARG A 85 -19.15 -2.47 -1.74
C ARG A 85 -18.26 -3.69 -1.84
N ILE A 86 -18.86 -4.85 -1.61
CA ILE A 86 -18.28 -6.06 -2.18
C ILE A 86 -18.81 -6.04 -3.62
N VAL A 87 -17.93 -6.14 -4.62
CA VAL A 87 -18.29 -6.16 -6.05
C VAL A 87 -18.63 -7.58 -6.47
N GLY A 88 -17.87 -8.54 -5.93
CA GLY A 88 -18.07 -9.94 -6.23
C GLY A 88 -17.16 -10.87 -5.46
N MET A 89 -17.38 -12.15 -5.71
CA MET A 89 -16.60 -13.25 -5.14
C MET A 89 -16.49 -14.36 -6.18
N LEU A 90 -15.31 -14.93 -6.30
CA LEU A 90 -15.08 -16.10 -7.14
C LEU A 90 -14.20 -17.10 -6.42
N THR A 91 -14.31 -18.33 -6.86
CA THR A 91 -13.41 -19.45 -6.56
C THR A 91 -12.63 -19.80 -7.82
N TYR A 92 -11.39 -20.27 -7.67
CA TYR A 92 -10.59 -20.74 -8.80
C TYR A 92 -9.80 -22.01 -8.45
N SER A 93 -9.51 -22.81 -9.48
CA SER A 93 -8.52 -23.88 -9.42
C SER A 93 -7.76 -23.98 -10.75
N ASP A 94 -8.15 -24.89 -11.63
CA ASP A 94 -7.68 -24.95 -13.02
C ASP A 94 -8.17 -23.76 -13.85
N ASP A 95 -9.32 -23.22 -13.50
CA ASP A 95 -9.93 -22.01 -14.06
C ASP A 95 -10.79 -21.29 -13.01
N VAL A 96 -11.33 -20.13 -13.37
CA VAL A 96 -12.34 -19.43 -12.57
C VAL A 96 -13.65 -20.24 -12.62
N GLN A 97 -14.26 -20.47 -11.47
CA GLN A 97 -15.52 -21.19 -11.39
C GLN A 97 -16.61 -20.49 -12.21
N SER A 98 -17.17 -21.19 -13.18
CA SER A 98 -18.29 -20.71 -13.99
C SER A 98 -19.66 -21.20 -13.51
N THR A 99 -19.72 -22.15 -12.58
CA THR A 99 -20.98 -22.78 -12.14
C THR A 99 -20.93 -23.21 -10.66
N PRO A 100 -21.70 -22.55 -9.76
CA PRO A 100 -22.47 -21.33 -10.02
C PRO A 100 -21.55 -20.20 -10.53
N PRO A 101 -22.10 -19.27 -11.33
CA PRO A 101 -21.32 -18.16 -11.84
C PRO A 101 -20.73 -17.34 -10.67
N PRO A 102 -19.59 -16.66 -10.87
CA PRO A 102 -19.02 -15.79 -9.86
C PRO A 102 -20.08 -14.82 -9.32
N LEU A 103 -20.08 -14.65 -8.01
CA LEU A 103 -20.99 -13.71 -7.38
C LEU A 103 -20.73 -12.32 -7.93
N GLN A 104 -21.76 -11.69 -8.48
CA GLN A 104 -21.75 -10.28 -8.86
C GLN A 104 -22.81 -9.57 -8.03
N LEU A 105 -22.39 -8.64 -7.18
CA LEU A 105 -23.29 -8.10 -6.15
C LEU A 105 -24.32 -7.09 -6.66
N LYS A 106 -24.29 -6.75 -7.95
CA LYS A 106 -25.45 -6.14 -8.62
C LYS A 106 -26.73 -6.96 -8.44
N THR A 107 -26.63 -8.26 -8.10
CA THR A 107 -27.78 -9.18 -7.95
C THR A 107 -28.14 -9.56 -6.51
N ILE A 108 -27.34 -9.19 -5.51
CA ILE A 108 -27.55 -9.60 -4.11
C ILE A 108 -27.48 -8.40 -3.16
N GLY A 109 -28.52 -8.29 -2.30
CA GLY A 109 -28.81 -7.13 -1.46
C GLY A 109 -27.94 -6.94 -0.21
N SER A 110 -28.57 -7.01 0.96
CA SER A 110 -27.99 -6.59 2.25
C SER A 110 -26.72 -7.37 2.64
N LYS A 111 -25.92 -6.82 3.55
CA LYS A 111 -24.77 -7.51 4.20
C LYS A 111 -25.10 -8.95 4.61
N MET A 112 -26.27 -9.18 5.22
CA MET A 112 -26.68 -10.51 5.68
C MET A 112 -26.80 -11.48 4.50
N THR A 113 -27.37 -11.02 3.39
CA THR A 113 -27.53 -11.83 2.18
C THR A 113 -26.18 -12.22 1.58
N ILE A 114 -25.17 -11.34 1.65
CA ILE A 114 -23.80 -11.67 1.23
C ILE A 114 -23.22 -12.75 2.15
N VAL A 115 -23.38 -12.61 3.47
CA VAL A 115 -22.89 -13.59 4.45
C VAL A 115 -23.55 -14.95 4.25
N ASP A 116 -24.86 -15.00 4.05
CA ASP A 116 -25.63 -16.22 3.81
C ASP A 116 -25.26 -16.89 2.47
N TRP A 117 -24.87 -16.09 1.47
CA TRP A 117 -24.40 -16.61 0.18
C TRP A 117 -23.06 -17.34 0.31
N ILE A 118 -22.20 -16.99 1.26
CA ILE A 118 -20.91 -17.66 1.49
C ILE A 118 -21.15 -19.02 2.14
N SER A 119 -21.38 -20.03 1.31
CA SER A 119 -21.61 -21.42 1.70
C SER A 119 -20.92 -22.40 0.73
N LEU A 120 -20.78 -23.66 1.13
CA LEU A 120 -20.22 -24.72 0.27
C LEU A 120 -21.05 -24.96 -1.00
N ASP A 121 -22.35 -24.70 -0.98
CA ASP A 121 -23.22 -24.86 -2.16
C ASP A 121 -22.92 -23.82 -3.24
N ASN A 122 -22.55 -22.61 -2.82
CA ASN A 122 -22.27 -21.49 -3.71
C ASN A 122 -20.78 -21.34 -4.04
N LEU A 123 -19.91 -21.85 -3.17
CA LEU A 123 -18.46 -21.80 -3.29
C LEU A 123 -17.92 -23.22 -3.03
N PRO A 124 -18.10 -24.18 -3.94
CA PRO A 124 -17.63 -25.54 -3.74
C PRO A 124 -16.11 -25.64 -3.85
N HIS A 125 -15.53 -26.57 -3.10
CA HIS A 125 -14.12 -26.90 -3.17
C HIS A 125 -13.83 -27.72 -4.44
N MET A 126 -13.50 -27.03 -5.54
CA MET A 126 -13.39 -27.62 -6.88
C MET A 126 -12.27 -28.67 -7.01
N LYS A 127 -11.17 -28.52 -6.26
CA LYS A 127 -9.90 -29.21 -6.49
C LYS A 127 -9.35 -28.89 -7.89
N GLY A 128 -8.17 -29.40 -8.20
CA GLY A 128 -7.41 -29.08 -9.43
C GLY A 128 -6.08 -28.36 -9.13
N LYS A 129 -5.55 -27.67 -10.15
CA LYS A 129 -4.34 -26.83 -10.05
C LYS A 129 -4.64 -25.48 -9.38
N THR A 130 -3.60 -24.67 -9.27
CA THR A 130 -3.60 -23.34 -8.66
C THR A 130 -3.26 -22.29 -9.72
N GLU A 131 -4.19 -22.04 -10.65
CA GLU A 131 -3.99 -21.12 -11.79
C GLU A 131 -4.38 -19.67 -11.43
N THR A 132 -3.72 -19.12 -10.40
CA THR A 132 -4.01 -17.80 -9.79
C THR A 132 -4.06 -16.65 -10.80
N TYR A 133 -3.19 -16.65 -11.82
CA TYR A 133 -3.18 -15.62 -12.86
C TYR A 133 -4.53 -15.48 -13.59
N LYS A 134 -5.28 -16.57 -13.78
CA LYS A 134 -6.58 -16.54 -14.45
C LYS A 134 -7.61 -15.78 -13.63
N ALA A 135 -7.61 -15.99 -12.32
CA ALA A 135 -8.49 -15.30 -11.39
C ALA A 135 -8.17 -13.79 -11.32
N ILE A 136 -6.88 -13.44 -11.21
CA ILE A 136 -6.45 -12.02 -11.23
C ILE A 136 -6.86 -11.37 -12.54
N ARG A 137 -6.58 -12.02 -13.68
CA ARG A 137 -6.96 -11.53 -15.00
C ARG A 137 -8.47 -11.31 -15.13
N TYR A 138 -9.27 -12.27 -14.67
CA TYR A 138 -10.73 -12.17 -14.71
C TYR A 138 -11.22 -10.91 -13.99
N VAL A 139 -10.80 -10.69 -12.73
CA VAL A 139 -11.23 -9.51 -11.96
C VAL A 139 -10.69 -8.21 -12.57
N ARG A 140 -9.44 -8.20 -13.03
CA ARG A 140 -8.82 -7.04 -13.69
C ARG A 140 -9.59 -6.57 -14.93
N LEU A 141 -10.21 -7.50 -15.66
CA LEU A 141 -11.00 -7.21 -16.85
C LEU A 141 -12.41 -6.68 -16.52
N LEU A 142 -12.93 -6.95 -15.32
CA LEU A 142 -14.23 -6.41 -14.86
C LEU A 142 -14.17 -4.94 -14.40
N GLN A 143 -12.97 -4.37 -14.28
CA GLN A 143 -12.77 -3.04 -13.71
C GLN A 143 -13.70 -1.97 -14.31
N ASP A 144 -13.80 -1.91 -15.63
CA ASP A 144 -14.50 -0.81 -16.32
C ASP A 144 -16.04 -0.96 -16.28
N SER A 145 -16.55 -2.16 -15.98
CA SER A 145 -18.00 -2.46 -15.96
C SER A 145 -18.58 -2.66 -14.56
N GLU A 146 -17.79 -3.16 -13.63
CA GLU A 146 -18.26 -3.56 -12.29
C GLU A 146 -17.79 -2.66 -11.16
N PHE A 147 -16.68 -1.93 -11.33
CA PHE A 147 -16.09 -1.11 -10.28
C PHE A 147 -16.42 0.38 -10.48
N ARG A 148 -16.64 1.09 -9.38
CA ARG A 148 -16.86 2.53 -9.36
C ARG A 148 -15.56 3.27 -9.62
N LYS A 149 -15.64 4.36 -10.40
CA LYS A 149 -14.46 5.18 -10.72
C LYS A 149 -13.93 5.95 -9.51
N GLU A 150 -14.81 6.29 -8.58
CA GLU A 150 -14.52 7.08 -7.38
C GLU A 150 -14.14 6.24 -6.15
N ALA A 151 -14.23 4.91 -6.24
CA ALA A 151 -13.88 3.99 -5.17
C ALA A 151 -12.47 3.42 -5.38
N GLN A 152 -11.82 3.01 -4.29
CA GLN A 152 -10.61 2.20 -4.40
C GLN A 152 -10.99 0.75 -4.73
N ASN A 153 -10.42 0.22 -5.81
CA ASN A 153 -10.57 -1.19 -6.18
C ASN A 153 -9.61 -2.05 -5.37
N VAL A 154 -10.12 -3.11 -4.75
CA VAL A 154 -9.35 -4.02 -3.89
C VAL A 154 -9.59 -5.46 -4.33
N MET A 155 -8.51 -6.19 -4.60
CA MET A 155 -8.53 -7.65 -4.74
C MET A 155 -8.05 -8.27 -3.42
N ILE A 156 -8.81 -9.23 -2.89
CA ILE A 156 -8.39 -10.01 -1.73
C ILE A 156 -8.28 -11.46 -2.18
N ILE A 157 -7.04 -11.95 -2.27
CA ILE A 157 -6.71 -13.31 -2.71
C ILE A 157 -6.46 -14.16 -1.47
N LEU A 158 -7.21 -15.25 -1.34
CA LEU A 158 -7.03 -16.25 -0.27
C LEU A 158 -6.50 -17.54 -0.90
N THR A 159 -5.29 -17.96 -0.52
CA THR A 159 -4.60 -19.13 -1.10
C THR A 159 -3.71 -19.82 -0.05
N ASP A 160 -3.44 -21.10 -0.22
CA ASP A 160 -2.56 -21.88 0.64
C ASP A 160 -1.19 -22.18 0.02
N GLY A 161 -0.84 -21.55 -1.10
CA GLY A 161 0.36 -21.97 -1.80
C GLY A 161 0.76 -21.07 -2.94
N GLY A 162 1.71 -21.59 -3.72
CA GLY A 162 2.18 -20.98 -4.93
C GLY A 162 1.35 -21.40 -6.14
N SER A 163 1.22 -20.50 -7.11
CA SER A 163 0.62 -20.84 -8.38
C SER A 163 1.47 -21.88 -9.10
N HIS A 164 0.81 -22.70 -9.92
CA HIS A 164 1.52 -23.55 -10.87
C HIS A 164 2.20 -22.74 -11.99
N GLN A 165 1.89 -21.44 -12.10
CA GLN A 165 2.40 -20.51 -13.10
C GLN A 165 2.82 -19.17 -12.47
N PRO A 166 3.85 -19.16 -11.61
CA PRO A 166 4.19 -17.99 -10.79
C PRO A 166 4.58 -16.75 -11.62
N GLU A 167 5.26 -16.93 -12.77
CA GLU A 167 5.63 -15.82 -13.66
C GLU A 167 4.40 -15.13 -14.28
N MET A 168 3.42 -15.92 -14.75
CA MET A 168 2.17 -15.36 -15.28
C MET A 168 1.34 -14.70 -14.17
N THR A 169 1.34 -15.29 -12.98
CA THR A 169 0.64 -14.75 -11.81
C THR A 169 1.23 -13.41 -11.40
N ALA A 170 2.55 -13.28 -11.32
CA ALA A 170 3.23 -12.00 -11.07
C ALA A 170 2.94 -10.97 -12.16
N GLY A 171 2.95 -11.36 -13.44
CA GLY A 171 2.63 -10.47 -14.56
C GLY A 171 1.19 -9.93 -14.52
N GLU A 172 0.20 -10.79 -14.25
CA GLU A 172 -1.19 -10.37 -14.13
C GLU A 172 -1.42 -9.51 -12.88
N ALA A 173 -0.74 -9.80 -11.77
CA ALA A 173 -0.77 -8.97 -10.56
C ALA A 173 -0.18 -7.57 -10.82
N GLU A 174 0.95 -7.48 -11.54
CA GLU A 174 1.53 -6.20 -11.93
C GLU A 174 0.56 -5.38 -12.80
N LEU A 175 -0.08 -6.02 -13.79
CA LEU A 175 -1.08 -5.37 -14.64
C LEU A 175 -2.29 -4.88 -13.82
N ALA A 176 -2.73 -5.63 -12.82
CA ALA A 176 -3.81 -5.23 -11.92
C ALA A 176 -3.39 -4.04 -11.03
N ARG A 177 -2.20 -4.06 -10.44
CA ARG A 177 -1.66 -2.93 -9.66
C ARG A 177 -1.49 -1.67 -10.51
N ARG A 178 -0.99 -1.79 -11.75
CA ARG A 178 -0.91 -0.68 -12.71
C ARG A 178 -2.27 -0.09 -13.07
N LYS A 179 -3.33 -0.90 -13.02
CA LYS A 179 -4.73 -0.48 -13.17
C LYS A 179 -5.31 0.16 -11.90
N GLY A 180 -4.53 0.28 -10.84
CA GLY A 180 -4.92 0.92 -9.58
C GLY A 180 -5.59 -0.02 -8.58
N PHE A 181 -5.54 -1.34 -8.77
CA PHE A 181 -6.00 -2.27 -7.74
C PHE A 181 -4.99 -2.34 -6.58
N LEU A 182 -5.51 -2.29 -5.34
CA LEU A 182 -4.77 -2.77 -4.18
C LEU A 182 -4.98 -4.28 -4.06
N ILE A 183 -3.91 -5.04 -3.91
CA ILE A 183 -3.98 -6.51 -3.87
C ILE A 183 -3.51 -6.97 -2.49
N TYR A 184 -4.42 -7.60 -1.77
CA TYR A 184 -4.13 -8.29 -0.52
C TYR A 184 -3.99 -9.79 -0.79
N VAL A 185 -2.96 -10.40 -0.21
CA VAL A 185 -2.77 -11.85 -0.23
C VAL A 185 -2.88 -12.39 1.18
N ILE A 186 -3.74 -13.38 1.36
CA ILE A 186 -4.03 -14.00 2.64
C ILE A 186 -3.72 -15.49 2.52
N GLY A 187 -2.57 -15.85 3.07
CA GLY A 187 -2.13 -17.23 3.20
C GLY A 187 -3.03 -18.01 4.14
N VAL A 188 -3.55 -19.16 3.74
CA VAL A 188 -4.32 -20.04 4.64
C VAL A 188 -3.68 -21.41 4.69
N GLY A 189 -3.39 -21.94 5.89
CA GLY A 189 -2.88 -23.30 6.05
C GLY A 189 -1.43 -23.37 6.53
N ILE A 190 -0.71 -24.43 6.13
CA ILE A 190 0.64 -24.75 6.65
C ILE A 190 1.74 -24.71 5.60
N TYR A 191 1.39 -24.90 4.32
CA TYR A 191 2.27 -24.67 3.19
C TYR A 191 2.07 -23.21 2.81
N LEU A 192 3.13 -22.43 2.72
CA LEU A 192 3.04 -21.00 2.43
C LEU A 192 4.19 -20.70 1.47
N GLU A 193 3.90 -20.00 0.37
CA GLU A 193 4.90 -19.59 -0.62
C GLU A 193 5.07 -18.07 -0.58
N PRO A 194 5.67 -17.53 0.50
CA PRO A 194 5.72 -16.08 0.74
C PRO A 194 6.42 -15.35 -0.40
N ASN A 195 7.41 -15.96 -1.06
CA ASN A 195 8.10 -15.36 -2.19
C ASN A 195 7.19 -15.06 -3.38
N GLU A 196 6.18 -15.89 -3.62
CA GLU A 196 5.22 -15.60 -4.68
C GLU A 196 4.20 -14.56 -4.22
N TRP A 197 3.77 -14.63 -2.97
CA TRP A 197 2.79 -13.69 -2.42
C TRP A 197 3.27 -12.25 -2.44
N THR A 198 4.54 -12.01 -2.15
CA THR A 198 5.13 -10.65 -2.23
C THR A 198 5.21 -10.13 -3.66
N LEU A 199 5.26 -11.01 -4.67
CA LEU A 199 5.20 -10.59 -6.08
C LEU A 199 3.76 -10.24 -6.52
N ILE A 200 2.76 -10.78 -5.83
CA ILE A 200 1.34 -10.58 -6.10
C ILE A 200 0.76 -9.39 -5.33
N ALA A 201 1.07 -9.29 -4.04
CA ALA A 201 0.53 -8.28 -3.14
C ALA A 201 0.95 -6.87 -3.57
N SER A 202 0.25 -5.87 -3.02
CA SER A 202 0.71 -4.49 -3.05
C SER A 202 1.82 -4.25 -2.03
N ASP A 203 2.60 -3.20 -2.23
CA ASP A 203 3.69 -2.82 -1.34
C ASP A 203 3.26 -1.79 -0.28
N PRO A 204 3.85 -1.82 0.94
CA PRO A 204 4.83 -2.81 1.39
C PRO A 204 4.18 -4.13 1.83
N ASP A 205 4.86 -5.26 1.59
CA ASP A 205 4.37 -6.61 1.95
C ASP A 205 3.83 -6.73 3.38
N SER A 206 4.46 -6.04 4.34
CA SER A 206 4.05 -6.03 5.75
C SER A 206 2.62 -5.51 6.00
N GLU A 207 2.05 -4.81 5.02
CA GLU A 207 0.68 -4.26 5.09
C GLU A 207 -0.32 -5.07 4.26
N TYR A 208 0.11 -5.79 3.22
CA TYR A 208 -0.78 -6.44 2.25
C TYR A 208 -0.71 -7.96 2.25
N VAL A 209 0.26 -8.56 2.94
CA VAL A 209 0.38 -10.01 3.11
C VAL A 209 -0.02 -10.42 4.51
N PHE A 210 -1.03 -11.28 4.62
CA PHE A 210 -1.52 -11.83 5.89
C PHE A 210 -1.42 -13.34 5.90
N ASN A 211 -1.30 -13.90 7.09
CA ASN A 211 -1.28 -15.35 7.28
C ASN A 211 -2.34 -15.76 8.29
N VAL A 212 -3.28 -16.57 7.82
CA VAL A 212 -4.24 -17.32 8.61
C VAL A 212 -3.64 -18.71 8.81
N SER A 213 -2.73 -18.82 9.79
CA SER A 213 -2.08 -20.09 10.08
C SER A 213 -3.09 -21.12 10.62
N LYS A 214 -2.66 -22.39 10.63
CA LYS A 214 -3.24 -23.62 11.23
C LYS A 214 -4.69 -23.55 11.72
N SER A 215 -5.48 -24.58 11.45
CA SER A 215 -6.89 -24.72 11.84
C SER A 215 -7.22 -24.35 13.30
N SER A 216 -6.25 -24.43 14.23
CA SER A 216 -6.40 -24.04 15.64
C SER A 216 -6.28 -22.55 15.97
N GLN A 217 -5.78 -21.68 15.08
CA GLN A 217 -5.63 -20.26 15.39
C GLN A 217 -7.01 -19.56 15.39
N PRO A 218 -7.31 -18.63 16.31
CA PRO A 218 -8.50 -17.79 16.20
C PRO A 218 -8.43 -16.89 14.96
N LEU A 219 -9.52 -16.80 14.18
CA LEU A 219 -9.58 -15.96 12.97
C LEU A 219 -9.68 -14.47 13.30
N LEU A 220 -10.41 -14.12 14.37
CA LEU A 220 -10.74 -12.73 14.71
C LEU A 220 -9.52 -11.80 14.86
N PRO A 221 -8.40 -12.19 15.50
CA PRO A 221 -7.21 -11.35 15.54
C PRO A 221 -6.64 -11.03 14.16
N VAL A 222 -6.58 -12.03 13.27
CA VAL A 222 -6.09 -11.84 11.90
C VAL A 222 -7.06 -10.98 11.09
N VAL A 223 -8.37 -11.20 11.24
CA VAL A 223 -9.41 -10.37 10.61
C VAL A 223 -9.29 -8.91 11.06
N ASN A 224 -9.12 -8.66 12.37
CA ASN A 224 -8.99 -7.30 12.89
C ASN A 224 -7.71 -6.63 12.39
N SER A 225 -6.58 -7.34 12.35
CA SER A 225 -5.33 -6.83 11.79
C SER A 225 -5.45 -6.53 10.30
N PHE A 226 -6.06 -7.44 9.53
CA PHE A 226 -6.38 -7.25 8.12
C PHE A 226 -7.25 -6.01 7.90
N LEU A 227 -8.33 -5.88 8.67
CA LEU A 227 -9.22 -4.72 8.57
C LEU A 227 -8.54 -3.43 9.02
N ASP A 228 -7.65 -3.48 10.00
CA ASP A 228 -6.85 -2.32 10.38
C ASP A 228 -5.90 -1.89 9.25
N SER A 229 -5.37 -2.83 8.46
CA SER A 229 -4.64 -2.50 7.23
C SER A 229 -5.59 -2.01 6.13
N LEU A 230 -6.64 -2.74 5.77
CA LEU A 230 -7.58 -2.34 4.71
C LEU A 230 -8.23 -0.98 4.98
N CYS A 231 -8.68 -0.77 6.22
CA CYS A 231 -9.35 0.45 6.66
C CYS A 231 -8.36 1.52 7.16
N GLY A 232 -7.10 1.18 7.45
CA GLY A 232 -6.08 2.13 7.94
C GLY A 232 -5.05 2.51 6.89
N ALA A 233 -4.89 1.71 5.83
CA ALA A 233 -4.22 2.06 4.60
C ALA A 233 -4.76 3.42 4.24
N SER A 234 -3.88 4.41 4.28
CA SER A 234 -4.18 5.67 3.65
C SER A 234 -4.48 5.25 2.23
N LEU A 235 -5.77 5.28 1.85
CA LEU A 235 -6.18 5.22 0.45
C LEU A 235 -5.62 6.51 -0.11
N ALA A 236 -4.31 6.51 -0.32
CA ALA A 236 -3.54 7.61 -0.82
C ALA A 236 -3.75 7.63 -2.33
N LEU A 237 -5.02 7.62 -2.75
CA LEU A 237 -5.46 8.74 -3.55
C LEU A 237 -5.13 9.98 -2.71
N CYS A 238 -3.89 10.47 -2.84
CA CYS A 238 -3.65 11.88 -2.67
C CYS A 238 -4.51 12.55 -3.75
N ASN A 239 -5.81 12.71 -3.49
CA ASN A 239 -6.67 13.64 -4.21
C ASN A 239 -6.19 15.01 -3.77
N VAL A 240 -5.08 15.43 -4.37
CA VAL A 240 -4.50 16.74 -4.19
C VAL A 240 -5.49 17.72 -4.79
N HIS A 241 -6.48 18.14 -4.00
CA HIS A 241 -7.50 19.09 -4.46
C HIS A 241 -6.90 20.49 -4.71
N ASN A 242 -5.77 20.77 -4.06
CA ASN A 242 -5.05 22.03 -4.16
C ASN A 242 -3.60 21.73 -4.51
N ALA A 243 -3.03 22.46 -5.47
CA ALA A 243 -1.63 22.30 -5.82
C ALA A 243 -0.72 22.35 -4.56
N ALA A 244 0.26 21.46 -4.51
CA ALA A 244 1.21 21.38 -3.39
C ALA A 244 2.64 21.08 -3.88
N ASN A 245 3.63 21.64 -3.18
CA ASN A 245 5.04 21.33 -3.37
C ASN A 245 5.54 20.50 -2.17
N LEU A 246 6.12 19.34 -2.46
CA LEU A 246 6.73 18.45 -1.48
C LEU A 246 8.25 18.42 -1.71
N TYR A 247 9.02 18.70 -0.66
CA TYR A 247 10.48 18.69 -0.71
C TYR A 247 11.04 17.53 0.11
N PHE A 248 11.81 16.64 -0.50
CA PHE A 248 12.56 15.63 0.24
C PHE A 248 14.00 16.10 0.49
N ILE A 249 14.43 15.97 1.75
CA ILE A 249 15.70 16.49 2.22
C ILE A 249 16.48 15.36 2.89
N ALA A 250 17.73 15.11 2.48
CA ALA A 250 18.59 14.14 3.16
C ALA A 250 20.07 14.56 3.18
N GLY A 251 20.78 14.18 4.25
CA GLY A 251 22.23 14.36 4.39
C GLY A 251 23.03 13.10 4.00
N PRO A 252 24.38 13.20 3.89
CA PRO A 252 25.27 12.14 3.39
C PRO A 252 25.10 10.75 4.03
N GLY A 253 24.82 10.68 5.34
CA GLY A 253 24.63 9.40 6.05
C GLY A 253 23.30 8.69 5.79
N GLY A 254 22.26 9.44 5.39
CA GLY A 254 20.91 8.91 5.13
C GLY A 254 20.48 8.94 3.66
N ALA A 255 21.25 9.61 2.80
CA ALA A 255 20.87 9.93 1.42
C ALA A 255 20.63 8.70 0.54
N SER A 256 21.40 7.61 0.70
CA SER A 256 21.23 6.39 -0.12
C SER A 256 19.89 5.68 0.16
N ARG A 257 19.50 5.53 1.44
CA ARG A 257 18.20 4.94 1.80
C ARG A 257 17.02 5.88 1.56
N ALA A 258 17.23 7.16 1.85
CA ALA A 258 16.25 8.19 1.50
C ALA A 258 15.99 8.17 -0.01
N TYR A 259 17.03 8.05 -0.85
CA TYR A 259 16.90 7.99 -2.30
C TYR A 259 15.97 6.86 -2.77
N HIS A 260 16.16 5.63 -2.29
CA HIS A 260 15.27 4.52 -2.66
C HIS A 260 13.81 4.78 -2.27
N LEU A 261 13.56 5.24 -1.04
CA LEU A 261 12.20 5.57 -0.58
C LEU A 261 11.58 6.70 -1.40
N ILE A 262 12.39 7.71 -1.73
CA ILE A 262 11.98 8.89 -2.47
C ILE A 262 11.68 8.55 -3.93
N ASP A 263 12.48 7.69 -4.57
CA ASP A 263 12.33 7.28 -5.97
C ASP A 263 11.03 6.48 -6.14
N THR A 264 10.79 5.49 -5.26
CA THR A 264 9.53 4.74 -5.20
C THR A 264 8.35 5.68 -4.98
N PHE A 265 8.42 6.55 -3.96
CA PHE A 265 7.34 7.49 -3.67
C PHE A 265 7.07 8.44 -4.85
N ALA A 266 8.10 9.01 -5.47
CA ALA A 266 7.92 9.97 -6.55
C ALA A 266 7.34 9.32 -7.82
N ALA A 267 7.75 8.09 -8.14
CA ALA A 267 7.19 7.33 -9.26
C ALA A 267 5.68 7.10 -9.06
N ASP A 268 5.27 6.67 -7.86
CA ASP A 268 3.87 6.36 -7.57
C ASP A 268 3.00 7.62 -7.46
N THR A 269 3.56 8.72 -6.94
CA THR A 269 2.78 9.94 -6.67
C THR A 269 2.67 10.87 -7.89
N MET A 270 3.62 10.83 -8.83
CA MET A 270 3.54 11.60 -10.08
C MET A 270 2.44 11.07 -11.01
N VAL A 271 2.20 9.75 -11.01
CA VAL A 271 1.14 9.12 -11.83
C VAL A 271 -0.26 9.44 -11.28
N THR A 272 -0.40 9.51 -9.96
CA THR A 272 -1.70 9.64 -9.27
C THR A 272 -2.18 11.07 -9.08
N SER A 273 -1.28 12.06 -9.03
CA SER A 273 -1.64 13.45 -8.68
C SER A 273 -2.03 14.37 -9.85
N GLN A 274 -2.07 13.87 -11.10
CA GLN A 274 -2.37 14.64 -12.31
C GLN A 274 -1.56 15.96 -12.46
N GLY A 275 -0.36 16.02 -11.86
CA GLY A 275 0.50 17.22 -11.87
C GLY A 275 0.16 18.29 -10.82
N LEU A 276 -0.79 18.02 -9.91
CA LEU A 276 -1.11 18.90 -8.78
C LEU A 276 -0.12 18.76 -7.63
N LEU A 277 0.54 17.60 -7.49
CA LEU A 277 1.68 17.44 -6.60
C LEU A 277 2.99 17.60 -7.36
N ARG A 278 3.86 18.43 -6.82
CA ARG A 278 5.20 18.68 -7.35
C ARG A 278 6.23 18.23 -6.33
N VAL A 279 7.16 17.36 -6.73
CA VAL A 279 8.17 16.78 -5.84
C VAL A 279 9.56 17.32 -6.17
N GLY A 280 10.25 17.86 -5.16
CA GLY A 280 11.61 18.41 -5.26
C GLY A 280 12.56 17.75 -4.27
N TYR A 281 13.86 17.83 -4.54
CA TYR A 281 14.89 17.13 -3.76
C TYR A 281 16.01 18.07 -3.37
N ILE A 282 16.48 17.98 -2.12
CA ILE A 282 17.59 18.79 -1.59
C ILE A 282 18.53 17.87 -0.82
N PHE A 283 19.71 17.62 -1.39
CA PHE A 283 20.73 16.77 -0.80
C PHE A 283 22.01 17.55 -0.55
N ASP A 284 22.69 17.26 0.57
CA ASP A 284 24.00 17.85 0.82
C ASP A 284 25.08 17.02 0.13
N HIS A 285 25.59 17.57 -0.98
CA HIS A 285 26.87 17.28 -1.63
C HIS A 285 26.99 16.14 -2.68
N CYS A 286 27.03 16.60 -3.94
CA CYS A 286 27.80 16.09 -5.08
C CYS A 286 27.92 17.14 -6.22
N ASN A 287 27.91 18.45 -5.92
CA ASN A 287 27.70 19.50 -6.94
C ASN A 287 26.43 19.27 -7.82
N CYS A 288 25.49 18.45 -7.34
CA CYS A 288 24.20 18.27 -7.97
C CYS A 288 23.36 19.51 -7.68
N ILE A 289 23.24 20.38 -8.69
CA ILE A 289 22.35 21.54 -8.69
C ILE A 289 20.92 21.07 -8.43
N ASP A 290 20.19 21.81 -7.59
CA ASP A 290 18.76 21.67 -7.37
C ASP A 290 18.00 21.57 -8.71
N LYS A 291 17.46 20.39 -9.01
CA LYS A 291 16.75 20.16 -10.28
C LYS A 291 15.26 20.43 -10.14
N PRO A 292 14.60 20.97 -11.19
CA PRO A 292 13.19 21.35 -11.14
C PRO A 292 12.26 20.18 -10.79
N LEU A 293 11.12 20.53 -10.22
CA LEU A 293 10.01 19.72 -9.66
C LEU A 293 9.31 18.71 -10.61
N ALA A 294 9.98 18.14 -11.62
CA ALA A 294 9.27 17.42 -12.69
C ALA A 294 9.98 16.22 -13.33
N ARG A 295 11.25 15.88 -13.04
CA ARG A 295 11.93 14.74 -13.73
C ARG A 295 12.97 14.04 -12.87
N ALA A 296 12.57 12.98 -12.16
CA ALA A 296 13.47 12.07 -11.44
C ALA A 296 14.55 11.46 -12.36
N GLU A 297 14.21 11.23 -13.63
CA GLU A 297 15.09 10.62 -14.64
C GLU A 297 16.26 11.51 -15.09
N THR A 298 16.19 12.82 -14.91
CA THR A 298 17.27 13.76 -15.33
C THR A 298 18.33 14.01 -14.26
N TYR A 299 18.35 13.15 -13.23
CA TYR A 299 19.27 13.23 -12.11
C TYR A 299 20.73 12.98 -12.52
N CYS A 300 21.66 13.80 -12.00
CA CYS A 300 23.09 13.64 -12.28
C CYS A 300 23.66 12.39 -11.60
N GLY A 301 24.05 11.38 -12.40
CA GLY A 301 25.02 10.36 -12.00
C GLY A 301 24.51 9.36 -10.95
N LYS A 302 23.63 8.44 -11.37
CA LYS A 302 23.22 7.21 -10.65
C LYS A 302 24.40 6.35 -10.12
N HIS A 303 25.64 6.68 -10.46
CA HIS A 303 26.84 5.86 -10.26
C HIS A 303 27.99 6.58 -9.51
N LYS A 304 27.82 7.81 -9.01
CA LYS A 304 28.88 8.54 -8.26
C LYS A 304 28.68 8.57 -6.74
N TYR A 305 27.67 7.88 -6.22
CA TYR A 305 27.23 7.99 -4.83
C TYR A 305 28.02 7.18 -3.80
N THR A 306 28.65 6.08 -4.22
CA THR A 306 29.38 5.18 -3.32
C THR A 306 30.60 5.85 -2.67
N GLU A 307 31.16 6.88 -3.28
CA GLU A 307 32.32 7.63 -2.76
C GLU A 307 31.93 8.61 -1.64
N CYS A 308 30.65 8.97 -1.49
CA CYS A 308 30.19 10.04 -0.58
C CYS A 308 29.56 9.56 0.74
N LEU A 309 29.43 8.24 0.93
CA LEU A 309 28.81 7.63 2.12
C LEU A 309 29.75 7.58 3.34
N GLN A 310 30.98 8.07 3.22
CA GLN A 310 32.03 7.87 4.23
C GLN A 310 31.95 8.84 5.42
N TYR A 311 31.12 9.89 5.38
CA TYR A 311 31.09 10.91 6.43
C TYR A 311 29.69 11.08 7.06
N PRO A 312 29.55 11.00 8.39
CA PRO A 312 28.28 11.26 9.07
C PRO A 312 27.86 12.74 8.91
N ALA A 313 26.57 12.99 8.72
CA ALA A 313 26.05 14.35 8.61
C ALA A 313 26.01 15.03 9.99
N SER A 314 26.40 16.30 10.06
CA SER A 314 26.37 17.10 11.29
C SER A 314 25.04 17.84 11.49
N SER A 315 24.74 18.34 12.69
CA SER A 315 23.59 19.24 12.91
C SER A 315 23.63 20.47 11.98
N LYS A 316 24.83 21.04 11.78
CA LYS A 316 25.07 22.17 10.86
C LYS A 316 24.77 21.84 9.40
N THR A 317 25.00 20.60 8.97
CA THR A 317 24.64 20.09 7.64
C THR A 317 23.14 20.19 7.41
N TYR A 318 22.34 19.70 8.35
CA TYR A 318 20.88 19.72 8.20
C TYR A 318 20.27 21.12 8.38
N GLN A 319 20.82 21.97 9.25
CA GLN A 319 20.42 23.37 9.33
C GLN A 319 20.63 24.09 7.99
N THR A 320 21.75 23.80 7.31
CA THR A 320 22.04 24.34 5.98
C THR A 320 21.05 23.84 4.94
N LEU A 321 20.71 22.55 4.97
CA LEU A 321 19.72 21.96 4.07
C LEU A 321 18.31 22.53 4.27
N LEU A 322 17.88 22.68 5.52
CA LEU A 322 16.59 23.29 5.85
C LEU A 322 16.53 24.76 5.47
N LYS A 323 17.63 25.51 5.65
CA LYS A 323 17.74 26.89 5.16
C LYS A 323 17.60 26.96 3.64
N LYS A 324 18.29 26.08 2.89
CA LYS A 324 18.14 25.96 1.43
C LYS A 324 16.69 25.66 1.06
N ALA A 325 16.03 24.71 1.74
CA ALA A 325 14.64 24.36 1.49
C ALA A 325 13.69 25.54 1.68
N ARG A 326 13.88 26.33 2.74
CA ARG A 326 13.13 27.57 2.99
C ARG A 326 13.40 28.63 1.93
N ASP A 327 14.66 28.82 1.55
CA ASP A 327 15.04 29.79 0.51
C ASP A 327 14.48 29.38 -0.87
N TYR A 328 14.30 28.08 -1.13
CA TYR A 328 13.60 27.58 -2.31
C TYR A 328 12.09 27.76 -2.24
N ALA A 329 11.49 27.38 -1.11
CA ALA A 329 10.07 27.56 -0.80
C ALA A 329 9.60 29.01 -0.96
N SER A 330 10.45 29.97 -0.58
CA SER A 330 10.18 31.41 -0.62
C SER A 330 10.41 32.08 -1.98
N ARG A 331 11.07 31.43 -2.94
CA ARG A 331 11.33 32.01 -4.27
C ARG A 331 10.17 31.73 -5.22
N PRO A 332 9.44 32.76 -5.72
CA PRO A 332 8.33 32.56 -6.63
C PRO A 332 8.85 32.28 -8.05
N ARG A 333 9.19 31.02 -8.35
CA ARG A 333 9.46 30.62 -9.73
C ARG A 333 8.15 30.23 -10.41
N MET A 334 7.65 31.18 -11.20
CA MET A 334 6.59 31.04 -12.20
C MET A 334 5.21 30.59 -11.68
N PHE A 335 4.32 31.58 -11.58
CA PHE A 335 2.85 31.52 -11.49
C PHE A 335 2.16 31.32 -10.13
N ARG A 336 1.38 32.39 -9.82
CA ARG A 336 0.10 32.56 -9.10
C ARG A 336 -0.29 31.55 -8.02
N SER A 337 -0.53 32.13 -6.83
CA SER A 337 -1.24 31.63 -5.65
C SER A 337 -0.41 30.84 -4.63
N GLN A 338 -0.88 30.90 -3.39
CA GLN A 338 -0.27 30.39 -2.17
C GLN A 338 -0.38 28.85 -2.16
N VAL A 339 0.50 28.18 -2.90
CA VAL A 339 0.57 26.71 -3.00
C VAL A 339 1.03 26.15 -1.65
N ASN A 340 0.40 25.08 -1.16
CA ASN A 340 0.81 24.44 0.10
C ASN A 340 2.21 23.84 -0.04
N GLN A 341 3.08 24.05 0.93
CA GLN A 341 4.47 23.59 0.88
C GLN A 341 4.81 22.73 2.10
N ALA A 342 5.33 21.53 1.87
CA ALA A 342 5.76 20.61 2.92
C ALA A 342 7.15 20.04 2.60
N ALA A 343 7.91 19.72 3.63
CA ALA A 343 9.19 19.03 3.48
C ALA A 343 9.23 17.77 4.35
N VAL A 344 9.87 16.73 3.81
CA VAL A 344 10.18 15.49 4.54
C VAL A 344 11.69 15.41 4.68
N LEU A 345 12.15 15.45 5.93
CA LEU A 345 13.54 15.43 6.29
C LEU A 345 13.94 14.03 6.76
N PHE A 346 14.88 13.42 6.06
CA PHE A 346 15.48 12.15 6.43
C PHE A 346 16.78 12.38 7.18
N VAL A 347 16.84 11.86 8.41
CA VAL A 347 17.98 11.99 9.31
C VAL A 347 18.45 10.60 9.72
N ASP A 348 19.76 10.38 9.64
CA ASP A 348 20.40 9.19 10.18
C ASP A 348 20.46 9.25 11.72
N GLU A 349 20.22 8.15 12.42
CA GLU A 349 20.16 8.10 13.89
C GLU A 349 21.43 8.63 14.58
N GLU A 350 22.61 8.41 13.98
CA GLU A 350 23.88 8.93 14.51
C GLU A 350 24.00 10.46 14.39
N SER A 351 23.26 11.09 13.49
CA SER A 351 23.22 12.55 13.32
C SER A 351 22.29 13.26 14.31
N ILE A 352 21.49 12.52 15.10
CA ILE A 352 20.53 13.09 16.07
C ILE A 352 21.20 13.41 17.41
N ILE A 353 22.50 13.11 17.57
CA ILE A 353 23.22 13.19 18.85
C ILE A 353 23.50 14.64 19.30
N GLU A 354 23.35 15.64 18.43
CA GLU A 354 23.49 17.06 18.81
C GLU A 354 22.12 17.75 18.83
N ASN A 355 21.56 17.89 20.04
CA ASN A 355 20.32 18.61 20.36
C ASN A 355 19.89 19.68 19.34
N TRP A 356 18.76 19.42 18.68
CA TRP A 356 18.08 20.38 17.81
C TRP A 356 17.08 21.17 18.68
N TYR A 357 17.53 22.29 19.25
CA TYR A 357 16.66 23.30 19.88
C TYR A 357 16.55 24.54 19.00
#